data_AF-A0A8D8WYY1-F1
#
_entry.id   AF-A0A8D8WYY1-F1
#
_cell.length_a   1.000
_cell.length_b   1.000
_cell.length_c   1.000
_cell.angle_alpha   90.00
_cell.angle_beta   90.00
_cell.angle_gamma   90.00
#
_symmetry.space_group_name_H-M   'P 1'
#
loop_
_entity.id
_entity.type
_entity.pdbx_description
1 polymer ?
#
loop_
_entity_poly.entity_id
_entity_poly.type
_entity_poly.pdbx_seq_one_letter_code
_entity_poly.pdbx_strand_id
1 'polypeptide(L)'
;MTQSRLTHFICCILFHWIPAYFLDALILISGNKPCLVKIQERIHHGFEVFEYYTNNEWEFKNENLHSVRSNRNAREVIQYCVENDNVDIAKYFEKGVHCARYFLMKETPDTLQSAKRMMKVMYTLHIATRMIFFGLILWFFSNNFHMFVKLGIFLQGLVKVFLTSSSDTTASRVMTDL
;
A
#
# COMPACT_ATOMS: atom_id res chain seq x y z
N MET A 1 10.03 2.89 1.16
CA MET A 1 9.55 4.05 0.37
C MET A 1 10.02 3.89 -1.06
N THR A 2 9.22 4.27 -2.07
CA THR A 2 9.68 4.23 -3.46
C THR A 2 10.83 5.21 -3.64
N GLN A 3 11.90 4.79 -4.34
CA GLN A 3 13.10 5.61 -4.53
C GLN A 3 12.84 6.92 -5.28
N SER A 4 11.76 6.98 -6.07
CA SER A 4 11.35 8.16 -6.82
C SER A 4 10.21 8.89 -6.14
N ARG A 5 10.43 10.18 -5.82
CA ARG A 5 9.41 11.10 -5.29
C ARG A 5 8.23 11.27 -6.26
N LEU A 6 8.50 11.26 -7.56
CA LEU A 6 7.47 11.41 -8.59
C LEU A 6 6.53 10.20 -8.61
N THR A 7 7.10 8.99 -8.57
CA THR A 7 6.31 7.75 -8.55
C THR A 7 5.44 7.70 -7.29
N HIS A 8 6.00 8.06 -6.14
CA HIS A 8 5.24 8.17 -4.89
C HIS A 8 4.04 9.11 -5.04
N PHE A 9 4.28 10.33 -5.54
CA PHE A 9 3.26 11.35 -5.70
C PHE A 9 2.12 10.91 -6.64
N ILE A 10 2.46 10.33 -7.79
CA ILE A 10 1.49 9.82 -8.74
C ILE A 10 0.64 8.71 -8.11
N CYS A 11 1.27 7.75 -7.41
CA CYS A 11 0.54 6.70 -6.70
C CYS A 11 -0.37 7.26 -5.60
N CYS A 12 0.10 8.25 -4.83
CA CYS A 12 -0.72 8.92 -3.82
C CYS A 12 -1.97 9.56 -4.42
N ILE A 13 -1.83 10.30 -5.52
CA ILE A 13 -2.99 10.91 -6.20
C ILE A 13 -3.96 9.83 -6.69
N LEU A 14 -3.45 8.85 -7.44
CA LEU A 14 -4.28 7.86 -8.12
C LEU A 14 -5.00 6.91 -7.16
N PHE A 15 -4.32 6.46 -6.10
CA PHE A 15 -4.85 5.41 -5.22
C PHE A 15 -5.37 5.91 -3.87
N HIS A 16 -5.04 7.14 -3.45
CA HIS A 16 -5.51 7.68 -2.17
C HIS A 16 -6.49 8.85 -2.38
N TRP A 17 -6.08 9.90 -3.09
CA TRP A 17 -6.88 11.13 -3.19
C TRP A 17 -8.08 10.97 -4.13
N ILE A 18 -7.87 10.53 -5.38
CA ILE A 18 -8.96 10.38 -6.35
C ILE A 18 -10.07 9.46 -5.80
N PRO A 19 -9.77 8.27 -5.25
CA PRO A 19 -10.79 7.40 -4.68
C PRO A 19 -11.48 8.02 -3.45
N ALA A 20 -10.76 8.77 -2.61
CA ALA A 20 -11.36 9.44 -1.46
C ALA A 20 -12.38 10.51 -1.87
N TYR A 21 -12.04 11.38 -2.84
CA TYR A 21 -12.98 12.37 -3.37
C TYR A 21 -14.19 11.72 -4.06
N PHE A 22 -13.97 10.67 -4.85
CA PHE A 22 -15.04 9.94 -5.52
C PHE A 22 -16.03 9.33 -4.51
N LEU A 23 -15.52 8.65 -3.49
CA LEU A 23 -16.36 8.05 -2.45
C LEU A 23 -17.07 9.09 -1.59
N ASP A 24 -16.40 10.19 -1.22
CA ASP A 24 -17.03 11.29 -0.49
C ASP A 24 -18.15 11.95 -1.31
N ALA A 25 -18.00 12.06 -2.63
CA ALA A 25 -19.09 12.53 -3.50
C ALA A 25 -20.30 11.57 -3.49
N LEU A 26 -20.08 10.25 -3.52
CA LEU A 26 -21.16 9.26 -3.40
C LEU A 26 -21.85 9.31 -2.03
N ILE A 27 -21.08 9.48 -0.95
CA ILE A 27 -21.59 9.62 0.42
C ILE A 27 -22.46 10.89 0.52
N LEU A 28 -21.99 12.00 -0.08
CA LEU A 28 -22.72 13.26 -0.13
C LEU A 28 -24.04 13.14 -0.90
N ILE A 29 -24.03 12.49 -2.07
CA ILE A 29 -25.25 12.22 -2.86
C ILE A 29 -26.23 11.33 -2.09
N SER A 30 -25.71 10.42 -1.27
CA SER A 30 -26.51 9.56 -0.38
C SER A 30 -27.05 10.28 0.86
N GLY A 31 -26.84 11.60 0.99
CA GLY A 31 -27.30 12.42 2.12
C GLY A 31 -26.46 12.29 3.40
N ASN A 32 -25.32 11.59 3.32
CA ASN A 32 -24.42 11.39 4.45
C ASN A 32 -23.27 12.40 4.43
N LYS A 33 -22.62 12.59 5.58
CA LYS A 33 -21.50 13.53 5.71
C LYS A 33 -20.20 12.90 5.15
N PRO A 34 -19.54 13.50 4.15
CA PRO A 34 -18.26 13.03 3.64
C PRO A 34 -17.16 13.11 4.70
N CYS A 35 -16.26 12.13 4.73
CA CYS A 35 -15.21 12.02 5.74
C CYS A 35 -13.87 11.47 5.23
N LEU A 36 -13.81 10.84 4.06
CA LEU A 36 -12.60 10.15 3.59
C LEU A 36 -11.47 11.12 3.28
N VAL A 37 -11.77 12.27 2.65
CA VAL A 37 -10.75 13.28 2.34
C VAL A 37 -10.07 13.79 3.62
N LYS A 38 -10.84 14.06 4.68
CA LYS A 38 -10.31 14.48 5.98
C LYS A 38 -9.43 13.43 6.63
N ILE A 39 -9.76 12.15 6.42
CA ILE A 39 -8.93 11.04 6.91
C ILE A 39 -7.61 11.02 6.12
N GLN A 40 -7.64 11.17 4.79
CA GLN A 40 -6.43 11.21 3.97
C GLN A 40 -5.53 12.41 4.32
N GLU A 41 -6.10 13.59 4.59
CA GLU A 41 -5.34 14.76 5.06
C GLU A 41 -4.58 14.48 6.37
N ARG A 42 -5.25 13.85 7.35
CA ARG A 42 -4.59 13.48 8.63
C ARG A 42 -3.48 12.46 8.42
N ILE A 43 -3.70 11.49 7.54
CA ILE A 43 -2.69 10.49 7.18
C ILE A 43 -1.50 11.18 6.51
N HIS A 44 -1.75 12.09 5.58
CA HIS A 44 -0.71 12.84 4.87
C HIS A 44 0.15 13.67 5.81
N HIS A 45 -0.47 14.48 6.69
CA HIS A 45 0.26 15.24 7.70
C HIS A 45 1.04 14.36 8.67
N GLY A 46 0.48 13.19 9.04
CA GLY A 46 1.22 12.21 9.82
C GLY A 46 2.50 11.77 9.12
N PHE A 47 2.40 11.45 7.82
CA PHE A 47 3.55 11.06 7.02
C PHE A 47 4.60 12.17 6.87
N GLU A 48 4.21 13.44 6.73
CA GLU A 48 5.15 14.58 6.69
C GLU A 48 6.03 14.62 7.95
N VAL A 49 5.43 14.36 9.12
CA VAL A 49 6.18 14.29 10.39
C VAL A 49 7.07 13.05 10.46
N PHE A 50 6.55 11.90 10.02
CA PHE A 50 7.30 10.64 10.06
C PHE A 50 8.45 10.57 9.05
N GLU A 51 8.36 11.29 7.93
CA GLU A 51 9.31 11.21 6.82
C GLU A 51 10.76 11.40 7.28
N TYR A 52 11.00 12.36 8.18
CA TYR A 52 12.33 12.62 8.74
C TYR A 52 12.84 11.44 9.58
N TYR A 53 11.98 10.81 10.38
CA TYR A 53 12.39 9.72 11.26
C TYR A 53 12.57 8.41 10.50
N THR A 54 11.78 8.17 9.44
CA THR A 54 11.78 6.89 8.72
C THR A 54 12.79 6.81 7.57
N ASN A 55 13.24 7.94 7.04
CA ASN A 55 14.19 7.97 5.91
C ASN A 55 15.64 8.22 6.28
N ASN A 56 15.90 8.63 7.53
CA ASN A 56 17.25 8.80 8.02
C ASN A 56 17.68 7.56 8.80
N GLU A 57 18.95 7.20 8.66
CA GLU A 57 19.57 6.21 9.52
C GLU A 57 19.92 6.85 10.86
N TRP A 58 19.58 6.14 11.94
CA TRP A 58 19.82 6.61 13.30
C TRP A 58 20.84 5.70 13.97
N GLU A 59 22.09 6.17 14.02
CA GLU A 59 23.16 5.46 14.73
C GLU A 59 23.15 5.87 16.21
N PHE A 60 22.71 4.95 17.08
CA PHE A 60 22.73 5.16 18.53
C PHE A 60 24.00 4.54 19.13
N LYS A 61 24.98 5.40 19.46
CA LYS A 61 26.21 4.97 20.15
C LYS A 61 25.91 4.60 21.60
N ASN A 62 25.93 3.30 21.91
CA ASN A 62 25.55 2.75 23.21
C ASN A 62 26.71 2.09 23.97
N GLU A 63 27.96 2.40 23.63
CA GLU A 63 29.17 1.76 24.20
C GLU A 63 29.20 1.84 25.74
N ASN A 64 28.88 3.02 26.30
CA ASN A 64 28.83 3.23 27.76
C ASN A 64 27.73 2.40 28.44
N LEU A 65 26.59 2.21 27.76
CA LEU A 65 25.51 1.39 28.30
C LEU A 65 25.92 -0.08 28.39
N HIS A 66 26.65 -0.57 27.37
CA HIS A 66 27.18 -1.93 27.37
C HIS A 66 28.27 -2.13 28.43
N SER A 67 29.18 -1.17 28.61
CA SER A 67 30.24 -1.27 29.62
C SER A 67 29.68 -1.25 31.05
N VAL A 68 28.73 -0.37 31.35
CA VAL A 68 28.04 -0.33 32.66
C VAL A 68 27.26 -1.62 32.89
N ARG A 69 26.60 -2.15 31.86
CA ARG A 69 25.93 -3.45 31.96
C ARG A 69 26.90 -4.57 32.33
N SER A 70 28.11 -4.62 31.78
CA SER A 70 29.04 -5.69 32.12
C SER A 70 29.60 -5.64 33.55
N ASN A 71 29.60 -4.46 34.19
CA ASN A 71 30.25 -4.22 35.48
C ASN A 71 29.28 -4.13 36.68
N ARG A 72 28.02 -4.53 36.51
CA ARG A 72 26.98 -4.42 37.54
C ARG A 72 27.07 -5.52 38.61
N ASN A 73 26.68 -5.21 39.84
CA ASN A 73 26.62 -6.19 40.93
C ASN A 73 25.29 -6.96 40.94
N ALA A 74 25.24 -8.11 41.62
CA ALA A 74 24.04 -8.97 41.65
C ALA A 74 22.79 -8.30 42.26
N ARG A 75 22.97 -7.31 43.14
CA ARG A 75 21.85 -6.55 43.72
C ARG A 75 21.24 -5.60 42.69
N GLU A 76 22.07 -4.90 41.93
CA GLU A 76 21.67 -3.95 40.88
C GLU A 76 20.95 -4.66 39.74
N VAL A 77 21.38 -5.87 39.39
CA VAL A 77 20.70 -6.74 38.42
C VAL A 77 19.23 -6.93 38.79
N ILE A 78 18.98 -7.33 40.03
CA ILE A 78 17.63 -7.63 40.54
C ILE A 78 16.82 -6.34 40.69
N GLN A 79 17.44 -5.27 41.17
CA GLN A 79 16.73 -4.04 41.52
C GLN A 79 16.36 -3.18 40.31
N TYR A 80 17.20 -3.18 39.27
CA TYR A 80 16.96 -2.36 38.08
C TYR A 80 16.34 -3.14 36.92
N CYS A 81 16.21 -4.47 37.03
CA CYS A 81 15.59 -5.34 36.01
C CYS A 81 16.10 -5.05 34.59
N VAL A 82 17.40 -4.75 34.45
CA VAL A 82 18.01 -4.32 33.17
C VAL A 82 18.28 -5.50 32.24
N GLU A 83 18.10 -6.73 32.75
CA GLU A 83 18.25 -7.96 31.97
C GLU A 83 17.08 -8.16 31.02
N ASN A 84 17.39 -8.08 29.72
CA ASN A 84 16.46 -8.26 28.63
C ASN A 84 16.58 -9.66 27.99
N ASP A 85 17.42 -10.54 28.56
CA ASP A 85 17.85 -11.77 27.90
C ASP A 85 16.72 -12.80 27.77
N ASN A 86 15.65 -12.67 28.55
CA ASN A 86 14.48 -13.57 28.53
C ASN A 86 13.15 -12.85 28.21
N VAL A 87 13.19 -11.67 27.58
CA VAL A 87 11.95 -10.97 27.22
C VAL A 87 11.37 -11.57 25.94
N ASP A 88 10.19 -12.15 26.07
CA ASP A 88 9.35 -12.51 24.93
C ASP A 88 8.88 -11.23 24.23
N ILE A 89 9.58 -10.90 23.14
CA ILE A 89 9.33 -9.71 22.33
C ILE A 89 7.88 -9.68 21.84
N ALA A 90 7.31 -10.83 21.49
CA ALA A 90 5.93 -10.90 21.02
C ALA A 90 4.94 -10.49 22.12
N LYS A 91 5.11 -11.01 23.34
CA LYS A 91 4.28 -10.61 24.49
C LYS A 91 4.47 -9.15 24.89
N TYR A 92 5.69 -8.62 24.74
CA TYR A 92 5.94 -7.21 25.00
C TYR A 92 5.13 -6.32 24.06
N PHE A 93 5.20 -6.59 22.75
CA PHE A 93 4.41 -5.83 21.76
C PHE A 93 2.91 -6.06 21.91
N GLU A 94 2.46 -7.27 22.24
CA GLU A 94 1.05 -7.56 22.53
C GLU A 94 0.51 -6.66 23.64
N LYS A 95 1.23 -6.58 24.77
CA LYS A 95 0.89 -5.66 25.87
C LYS A 95 0.92 -4.21 25.43
N GLY A 96 1.91 -3.81 24.63
CA GLY A 96 2.01 -2.47 24.06
C GLY A 96 0.78 -2.10 23.22
N VAL A 97 0.32 -3.01 22.36
CA VAL A 97 -0.90 -2.83 21.55
C VAL A 97 -2.12 -2.67 22.44
N HIS A 98 -2.27 -3.49 23.49
CA HIS A 98 -3.36 -3.34 24.45
C HIS A 98 -3.35 -1.97 25.15
N CYS A 99 -2.18 -1.50 25.58
CA CYS A 99 -2.03 -0.16 26.16
C CYS A 99 -2.40 0.94 25.14
N ALA A 100 -1.94 0.83 23.89
CA ALA A 100 -2.28 1.81 22.85
C ALA A 100 -3.80 1.85 22.58
N ARG A 101 -4.46 0.69 22.53
CA ARG A 101 -5.92 0.64 22.40
C ARG A 101 -6.63 1.37 23.53
N TYR A 102 -6.22 1.10 24.76
CA TYR A 102 -6.88 1.66 25.93
C TYR A 102 -6.60 3.16 26.11
N PHE A 103 -5.34 3.58 26.04
CA PHE A 103 -4.94 4.95 26.37
C PHE A 103 -4.97 5.91 25.17
N LEU A 104 -4.50 5.50 24.00
CA LEU A 104 -4.44 6.38 22.81
C LEU A 104 -5.78 6.39 22.08
N MET A 105 -6.36 5.20 21.84
CA MET A 105 -7.60 5.07 21.08
C MET A 105 -8.87 5.15 21.94
N LYS A 106 -8.71 5.14 23.28
CA LYS A 106 -9.83 5.21 24.24
C LYS A 106 -10.84 4.07 24.07
N GLU A 107 -10.37 2.90 23.66
CA GLU A 107 -11.18 1.70 23.46
C GLU A 107 -11.06 0.75 24.67
N THR A 108 -12.20 0.39 25.29
CA THR A 108 -12.21 -0.58 26.39
C THR A 108 -12.00 -2.01 25.88
N PRO A 109 -11.51 -2.94 26.72
CA PRO A 109 -11.28 -4.34 26.33
C PRO A 109 -12.52 -5.03 25.74
N ASP A 110 -13.72 -4.65 26.19
CA ASP A 110 -14.98 -5.22 25.74
C ASP A 110 -15.28 -4.95 24.25
N THR A 111 -14.71 -3.88 23.69
CA THR A 111 -14.85 -3.52 22.27
C THR A 111 -14.06 -4.45 21.33
N LEU A 112 -13.19 -5.31 21.88
CA LEU A 112 -12.36 -6.19 21.06
C LEU A 112 -13.20 -7.15 20.20
N GLN A 113 -14.30 -7.67 20.74
CA GLN A 113 -15.13 -8.62 20.02
C GLN A 113 -15.96 -7.94 18.91
N SER A 114 -16.42 -6.71 19.13
CA SER A 114 -17.11 -5.94 18.08
C SER A 114 -16.15 -5.56 16.96
N ALA A 115 -14.93 -5.12 17.28
CA ALA A 115 -13.87 -4.88 16.30
C ALA A 115 -13.56 -6.13 15.45
N LYS A 116 -13.46 -7.32 16.07
CA LYS A 116 -13.28 -8.59 15.34
C LYS A 116 -14.45 -8.89 14.39
N ARG A 117 -15.68 -8.60 14.77
CA ARG A 117 -16.85 -8.75 13.88
C ARG A 117 -16.78 -7.77 12.71
N MET A 118 -16.46 -6.49 12.98
CA MET A 118 -16.31 -5.49 11.93
C MET A 118 -15.21 -5.86 10.93
N MET A 119 -14.07 -6.37 11.41
CA MET A 119 -13.01 -6.88 10.53
C MET A 119 -13.50 -8.01 9.62
N LYS A 120 -14.28 -8.96 10.15
CA LYS A 120 -14.88 -10.03 9.33
C LYS A 120 -15.83 -9.48 8.26
N VAL A 121 -16.69 -8.52 8.62
CA VAL A 121 -17.60 -7.88 7.66
C VAL A 121 -16.83 -7.15 6.56
N MET A 122 -15.83 -6.34 6.93
CA MET A 122 -14.98 -5.64 5.97
C MET A 122 -14.20 -6.61 5.07
N TYR A 123 -13.73 -7.74 5.60
CA TYR A 123 -13.06 -8.78 4.81
C TYR A 123 -14.00 -9.45 3.81
N THR A 124 -15.21 -9.80 4.22
CA THR A 124 -16.23 -10.34 3.32
C THR A 124 -16.59 -9.34 2.22
N LEU A 125 -16.76 -8.05 2.58
CA LEU A 125 -17.01 -6.99 1.61
C LEU A 125 -15.84 -6.83 0.63
N HIS A 126 -14.60 -6.90 1.11
CA HIS A 126 -13.42 -6.84 0.24
C HIS A 126 -13.40 -7.98 -0.77
N ILE A 127 -13.66 -9.21 -0.33
CA ILE A 127 -13.75 -10.38 -1.23
C ILE A 127 -14.88 -10.18 -2.24
N ALA A 128 -16.07 -9.79 -1.79
CA ALA A 128 -17.24 -9.58 -2.65
C ALA A 128 -16.96 -8.51 -3.72
N THR A 129 -16.42 -7.36 -3.33
CA THR A 129 -16.03 -6.28 -4.25
C THR A 129 -15.00 -6.76 -5.26
N ARG A 130 -14.00 -7.54 -4.83
CA ARG A 130 -12.99 -8.11 -5.73
C ARG A 130 -13.60 -9.08 -6.74
N MET A 131 -14.50 -9.95 -6.29
CA MET A 131 -15.22 -10.88 -7.17
C MET A 131 -16.10 -10.14 -8.18
N ILE A 132 -16.83 -9.11 -7.75
CA ILE A 132 -17.65 -8.27 -8.63
C ILE A 132 -16.76 -7.56 -9.64
N PHE A 133 -15.65 -6.96 -9.20
CA PHE A 133 -14.72 -6.26 -10.08
C PHE A 133 -14.14 -7.17 -11.18
N PHE A 134 -13.63 -8.34 -10.81
CA PHE A 134 -13.14 -9.30 -11.81
C PHE A 134 -14.28 -9.87 -12.68
N GLY A 135 -15.47 -10.08 -12.11
CA GLY A 135 -16.65 -10.48 -12.87
C GLY A 135 -17.05 -9.45 -13.93
N LEU A 136 -17.05 -8.16 -13.58
CA LEU A 136 -17.32 -7.06 -14.52
C LEU A 136 -16.26 -6.96 -15.61
N ILE A 137 -14.98 -7.15 -15.25
CA ILE A 137 -13.88 -7.20 -16.23
C ILE A 137 -14.09 -8.36 -17.21
N LEU A 138 -14.34 -9.56 -16.70
CA LEU A 138 -14.56 -10.74 -17.55
C LEU A 138 -15.79 -10.59 -18.44
N TRP A 139 -16.89 -10.05 -17.90
CA TRP A 139 -18.10 -9.75 -18.67
C TRP A 139 -17.83 -8.72 -19.76
N PHE A 140 -17.10 -7.63 -19.45
CA PHE A 140 -16.72 -6.61 -20.41
C PHE A 140 -15.87 -7.19 -21.55
N PHE A 141 -14.88 -8.02 -21.22
CA PHE A 141 -14.05 -8.69 -22.23
C PHE A 141 -14.84 -9.70 -23.06
N SER A 142 -15.74 -10.48 -22.45
CA SER A 142 -16.59 -11.44 -23.15
C SER A 142 -17.55 -10.76 -24.11
N ASN A 143 -18.21 -9.67 -23.69
CA ASN A 143 -19.15 -8.94 -24.54
C ASN A 143 -18.44 -8.21 -25.69
N ASN A 144 -17.25 -7.67 -25.45
CA ASN A 144 -16.45 -6.98 -26.46
C ASN A 144 -15.47 -7.92 -27.19
N PHE A 145 -15.56 -9.23 -26.98
CA PHE A 145 -14.62 -10.22 -27.50
C PHE A 145 -14.46 -10.12 -29.03
N HIS A 146 -15.58 -9.95 -29.74
CA HIS A 146 -15.57 -9.77 -31.19
C HIS A 146 -14.86 -8.48 -31.64
N MET A 147 -14.96 -7.39 -30.87
CA MET A 147 -14.23 -6.15 -31.15
C MET A 147 -12.72 -6.35 -30.94
N PHE A 148 -12.32 -7.08 -29.91
CA PHE A 148 -10.91 -7.41 -29.65
C PHE A 148 -10.32 -8.32 -30.74
N VAL A 149 -11.06 -9.32 -31.22
CA VAL A 149 -10.63 -10.18 -32.33
C VAL A 149 -10.46 -9.35 -33.62
N LYS A 150 -11.41 -8.46 -33.94
CA LYS A 150 -11.30 -7.56 -35.09
C LYS A 150 -10.10 -6.62 -34.98
N LEU A 151 -9.86 -6.05 -33.81
CA LEU A 151 -8.69 -5.21 -33.54
C LEU A 151 -7.39 -6.01 -33.72
N GLY A 152 -7.34 -7.25 -33.25
CA GLY A 152 -6.19 -8.15 -33.42
C GLY A 152 -5.88 -8.44 -34.89
N ILE A 153 -6.89 -8.80 -35.69
CA ILE A 153 -6.74 -9.03 -37.14
C ILE A 153 -6.30 -7.74 -37.85
N PHE A 154 -6.86 -6.60 -37.48
CA PHE A 154 -6.48 -5.29 -38.03
C PHE A 154 -5.02 -4.94 -37.73
N LEU A 155 -4.56 -5.15 -36.50
CA LEU A 155 -3.16 -4.92 -36.11
C LEU A 155 -2.21 -5.87 -36.83
N GLN A 156 -2.57 -7.15 -37.01
CA GLN A 156 -1.79 -8.09 -37.83
C GLN A 156 -1.69 -7.63 -39.28
N GLY A 157 -2.77 -7.08 -39.84
CA GLY A 157 -2.78 -6.47 -41.17
C GLY A 157 -1.84 -5.26 -41.26
N LEU A 158 -1.90 -4.35 -40.29
CA LEU A 158 -1.00 -3.19 -40.21
C LEU A 158 0.47 -3.58 -40.11
N VAL A 159 0.79 -4.56 -39.26
CA VAL A 159 2.16 -5.07 -39.12
C VAL A 159 2.64 -5.69 -40.43
N LYS A 160 1.82 -6.49 -41.12
CA LYS A 160 2.19 -7.06 -42.42
C LYS A 160 2.42 -5.98 -43.47
N VAL A 161 1.58 -4.96 -43.54
CA VAL A 161 1.75 -3.83 -44.47
C VAL A 161 3.04 -3.07 -44.18
N PHE A 162 3.31 -2.80 -42.91
CA PHE A 162 4.53 -2.10 -42.51
C PHE A 162 5.80 -2.91 -42.82
N LEU A 163 5.79 -4.22 -42.54
CA LEU A 163 6.92 -5.11 -42.83
C LEU A 163 7.13 -5.30 -44.35
N THR A 164 6.06 -5.42 -45.13
CA THR A 164 6.14 -5.54 -46.61
C THR A 164 6.65 -4.24 -47.24
N SER A 165 6.15 -3.08 -46.78
CA SER A 165 6.63 -1.76 -47.19
C SER A 165 8.12 -1.56 -46.87
N SER A 166 8.57 -2.06 -45.71
CA SER A 166 10.00 -2.03 -45.35
C SER A 166 10.84 -2.95 -46.24
N SER A 167 10.37 -4.16 -46.58
CA SER A 167 11.14 -5.09 -47.43
C SER A 167 11.26 -4.61 -48.87
N ASP A 168 10.18 -4.04 -49.43
CA ASP A 168 10.16 -3.55 -50.81
C ASP A 168 11.08 -2.34 -51.00
N THR A 169 11.15 -1.46 -49.99
CA THR A 169 12.05 -0.29 -50.00
C THR A 169 13.53 -0.69 -49.90
N THR A 170 13.85 -1.76 -49.17
CA THR A 170 15.23 -2.27 -49.10
C THR A 170 15.62 -2.99 -50.39
N ALA A 171 14.71 -3.77 -50.98
CA ALA A 171 14.95 -4.47 -52.24
C ALA A 171 15.14 -3.52 -53.44
N SER A 172 14.35 -2.45 -53.53
CA SER A 172 14.51 -1.48 -54.63
C SER A 172 15.81 -0.70 -54.53
N ARG A 173 16.29 -0.37 -53.32
CA ARG A 173 17.59 0.31 -53.13
C ARG A 173 18.77 -0.55 -53.54
N VAL A 174 18.73 -1.85 -53.22
CA VAL A 174 19.79 -2.79 -53.61
C VAL A 174 19.84 -3.00 -55.14
N MET A 175 18.69 -2.95 -55.82
CA MET A 175 18.65 -3.08 -57.29
C MET A 175 19.07 -1.82 -58.05
N THR A 176 18.96 -0.63 -57.46
CA THR A 176 19.46 0.62 -58.09
C THR A 176 20.96 0.84 -57.93
N ASP A 177 21.59 0.12 -56.99
CA ASP A 177 23.03 0.21 -56.70
C ASP A 177 23.86 -0.91 -57.41
N LEU A 178 23.25 -1.65 -58.34
CA LEU A 178 23.83 -2.72 -59.18
C LEU A 178 23.81 -2.30 -60.65
#